data_AF-A0A661QNY4-F1
#
_entry.id   AF-A0A661QNY4-F1
#
_cell.length_a   1.000
_cell.length_b   1.000
_cell.length_c   1.000
_cell.angle_alpha   90.00
_cell.angle_beta   90.00
_cell.angle_gamma   90.00
#
_symmetry.space_group_name_H-M   'P 1'
#
loop_
_entity.id
_entity.type
_entity.pdbx_description
1 polymer ?
#
loop_
_entity_poly.entity_id
_entity_poly.type
_entity_poly.pdbx_seq_one_letter_code
_entity_poly.pdbx_strand_id
1 'polypeptide(L)'
;MIEKQEILTNPSETFLFQSKLTGFNDYQEFLSFSKSLFQLNSKEYKGLFSVLIKLQGMGQDAIQTMQLLKSSTDENDCNELIRFMIHFDSMDIGEIQTMLSS
;
A
#
# COMPACT_ATOMS: atom_id res chain seq x y z
N MET A 1 -45.22 -0.50 -12.41
CA MET A 1 -44.46 -1.76 -12.47
C MET A 1 -43.13 -1.50 -11.78
N ILE A 2 -42.83 -2.32 -10.78
CA ILE A 2 -41.70 -2.15 -9.85
C ILE A 2 -40.38 -2.49 -10.55
N GLU A 3 -39.36 -1.69 -10.25
CA GLU A 3 -37.97 -1.77 -10.67
C GLU A 3 -37.36 -3.16 -10.45
N LYS A 4 -36.65 -3.69 -11.45
CA LYS A 4 -35.69 -4.78 -11.24
C LYS A 4 -34.31 -4.18 -11.11
N GLN A 5 -33.87 -4.00 -9.87
CA GLN A 5 -32.46 -3.78 -9.54
C GLN A 5 -31.69 -5.02 -9.97
N GLU A 6 -30.84 -4.89 -10.98
CA GLU A 6 -29.81 -5.87 -11.25
C GLU A 6 -28.84 -5.86 -10.09
N ILE A 7 -28.76 -7.01 -9.44
CA ILE A 7 -27.94 -7.30 -8.28
C ILE A 7 -26.49 -7.03 -8.68
N LEU A 8 -25.88 -5.99 -8.09
CA LEU A 8 -24.44 -5.79 -8.09
C LEU A 8 -23.81 -7.08 -7.56
N THR A 9 -23.31 -7.88 -8.50
CA THR A 9 -22.46 -9.01 -8.18
C THR A 9 -21.17 -8.36 -7.73
N ASN A 10 -20.99 -8.18 -6.42
CA ASN A 10 -19.68 -7.90 -5.85
C ASN A 10 -18.77 -9.03 -6.36
N PRO A 11 -17.78 -8.77 -7.21
CA PRO A 11 -16.70 -9.70 -7.32
C PRO A 11 -16.04 -9.63 -5.94
N SER A 12 -16.35 -10.59 -5.07
CA SER A 12 -15.52 -10.84 -3.90
C SER A 12 -14.13 -11.02 -4.44
N GLU A 13 -13.34 -9.95 -4.29
CA GLU A 13 -12.00 -9.81 -4.80
C GLU A 13 -11.21 -10.96 -4.24
N THR A 14 -11.10 -12.02 -5.04
CA THR A 14 -10.11 -13.05 -4.82
C THR A 14 -8.81 -12.44 -5.30
N PHE A 15 -8.34 -11.42 -4.56
CA PHE A 15 -6.97 -10.97 -4.65
C PHE A 15 -6.15 -12.16 -4.20
N LEU A 16 -5.70 -12.96 -5.17
CA LEU A 16 -4.54 -13.80 -4.99
C LEU A 16 -3.49 -12.88 -4.42
N PHE A 17 -3.22 -12.99 -3.11
CA PHE A 17 -2.21 -12.22 -2.41
C PHE A 17 -0.90 -12.48 -3.14
N GLN A 18 -0.56 -11.63 -4.11
CA GLN A 18 0.72 -11.66 -4.76
C GLN A 18 1.71 -11.39 -3.64
N SER A 19 2.54 -12.36 -3.30
CA SER A 19 3.58 -12.20 -2.28
C SER A 19 4.84 -11.53 -2.85
N LYS A 20 4.81 -11.17 -4.13
CA LYS A 20 5.94 -10.66 -4.90
C LYS A 20 5.56 -9.37 -5.63
N LEU A 21 6.42 -8.36 -5.51
CA LEU A 21 6.34 -7.15 -6.31
C LEU A 21 6.89 -7.41 -7.71
N THR A 22 6.10 -7.10 -8.72
CA THR A 22 6.49 -7.09 -10.12
C THR A 22 7.60 -6.04 -10.30
N GLY A 23 8.61 -6.38 -11.10
CA GLY A 23 9.81 -5.55 -11.26
C GLY A 23 10.94 -5.85 -10.26
N PHE A 24 10.71 -6.71 -9.26
CA PHE A 24 11.74 -7.20 -8.34
C PHE A 24 11.84 -8.72 -8.40
N ASN A 25 13.04 -9.27 -8.34
CA ASN A 25 13.29 -10.71 -8.29
C ASN A 25 12.96 -11.26 -6.90
N ASP A 26 13.35 -10.53 -5.85
CA ASP A 26 13.15 -10.88 -4.44
C ASP A 26 13.03 -9.63 -3.55
N TYR A 27 12.86 -9.87 -2.23
CA TYR A 27 12.76 -8.81 -1.24
C TYR A 27 14.07 -8.02 -1.06
N GLN A 28 15.24 -8.61 -1.31
CA GLN A 28 16.51 -7.89 -1.17
C GLN A 28 16.72 -6.89 -2.30
N GLU A 29 16.28 -7.22 -3.51
CA GLU A 29 16.30 -6.27 -4.62
C GLU A 29 15.35 -5.10 -4.37
N PHE A 30 14.12 -5.38 -3.89
CA PHE A 30 13.21 -4.35 -3.40
C PHE A 30 13.87 -3.47 -2.35
N LEU A 31 14.46 -4.08 -1.31
CA LEU A 31 15.05 -3.35 -0.19
C LEU A 31 16.21 -2.46 -0.65
N SER A 32 17.02 -2.95 -1.59
CA SER A 32 18.14 -2.19 -2.16
C SER A 32 17.64 -0.98 -2.95
N PHE A 33 16.62 -1.18 -3.78
CA PHE A 33 15.99 -0.10 -4.54
C PHE A 33 15.34 0.93 -3.61
N SER A 34 14.50 0.51 -2.65
CA SER A 34 13.82 1.42 -1.73
C SER A 34 14.79 2.21 -0.85
N LYS A 35 15.92 1.61 -0.43
CA LYS A 35 16.98 2.33 0.30
C LYS A 35 17.69 3.40 -0.52
N SER A 36 17.68 3.27 -1.85
CA SER A 36 18.23 4.31 -2.73
C SER A 36 17.29 5.53 -2.85
N LEU A 37 16.02 5.38 -2.48
CA LEU A 37 15.00 6.42 -2.60
C LEU A 37 14.61 7.04 -1.26
N PHE A 38 14.53 6.23 -0.20
CA PHE A 38 13.93 6.64 1.07
C PHE A 38 14.84 6.39 2.26
N GLN A 39 14.62 7.12 3.33
CA GLN A 39 15.33 6.95 4.60
C GLN A 39 14.37 6.37 5.65
N LEU A 40 14.16 5.06 5.57
CA LEU A 40 13.26 4.31 6.44
C LEU A 40 14.01 3.36 7.37
N ASN A 41 13.38 2.96 8.47
CA ASN A 41 13.86 1.89 9.33
C ASN A 41 13.39 0.49 8.82
N SER A 42 13.92 -0.58 9.42
CA SER A 42 13.65 -1.95 8.96
C SER A 42 12.18 -2.38 9.04
N LYS A 43 11.41 -1.85 10.01
CA LYS A 43 9.96 -2.12 10.10
C LYS A 43 9.20 -1.34 9.04
N GLU A 44 9.58 -0.10 8.79
CA GLU A 44 8.99 0.74 7.75
C GLU A 44 9.21 0.16 6.35
N TYR A 45 10.38 -0.37 6.02
CA TYR A 45 10.58 -1.05 4.73
C TYR A 45 9.69 -2.29 4.56
N LYS A 46 9.42 -3.03 5.64
CA LYS A 46 8.46 -4.15 5.60
C LYS A 46 7.04 -3.64 5.39
N GLY A 47 6.66 -2.56 6.07
CA GLY A 47 5.36 -1.91 5.88
C GLY A 47 5.18 -1.43 4.44
N LEU A 48 6.17 -0.71 3.90
CA LEU A 48 6.16 -0.22 2.52
C LEU A 48 6.00 -1.37 1.53
N PHE A 49 6.70 -2.49 1.74
CA PHE A 49 6.52 -3.68 0.91
C PHE A 49 5.07 -4.18 0.92
N SER A 50 4.47 -4.33 2.11
CA SER A 50 3.06 -4.75 2.24
C SER A 50 2.09 -3.80 1.54
N VAL A 51 2.30 -2.49 1.67
CA VAL A 51 1.48 -1.47 1.01
C VAL A 51 1.61 -1.59 -0.52
N LEU A 52 2.82 -1.71 -1.04
CA LEU A 52 3.06 -1.82 -2.48
C LEU A 52 2.46 -3.11 -3.06
N ILE A 53 2.44 -4.21 -2.30
CA ILE A 53 1.79 -5.46 -2.70
C ILE A 53 0.28 -5.25 -2.90
N LYS A 54 -0.36 -4.53 -1.97
CA LYS A 54 -1.79 -4.20 -2.06
C LYS A 54 -2.07 -3.27 -3.23
N LEU A 55 -1.26 -2.24 -3.42
CA LEU A 55 -1.37 -1.31 -4.55
C LEU A 55 -1.18 -2.04 -5.89
N GLN A 56 -0.26 -3.01 -5.96
CA GLN A 56 -0.08 -3.85 -7.14
C GLN A 56 -1.29 -4.73 -7.43
N GLY A 57 -1.95 -5.26 -6.39
CA GLY A 57 -3.26 -5.89 -6.54
C GLY A 57 -4.23 -4.95 -7.25
N MET A 58 -4.28 -3.68 -6.85
CA MET A 58 -5.13 -2.65 -7.47
C MET A 58 -4.65 -2.18 -8.86
N GLY A 59 -3.66 -2.86 -9.46
CA GLY A 59 -3.14 -2.56 -10.80
C GLY A 59 -2.08 -1.46 -10.84
N GLN A 60 -1.56 -1.02 -9.70
CA GLN A 60 -0.49 -0.02 -9.65
C GLN A 60 0.89 -0.66 -9.85
N ASP A 61 1.79 0.05 -10.55
CA ASP A 61 3.18 -0.37 -10.66
C ASP A 61 3.98 0.11 -9.43
N ALA A 62 4.63 -0.82 -8.74
CA ALA A 62 5.34 -0.56 -7.50
C ALA A 62 6.57 0.36 -7.69
N ILE A 63 7.29 0.21 -8.80
CA ILE A 63 8.47 1.01 -9.11
C ILE A 63 8.04 2.45 -9.41
N GLN A 64 7.06 2.63 -10.29
CA GLN A 64 6.52 3.93 -10.66
C GLN A 64 5.91 4.63 -9.44
N THR A 65 5.20 3.90 -8.57
CA THR A 65 4.64 4.45 -7.33
C THR A 65 5.74 5.01 -6.43
N MET A 66 6.81 4.26 -6.19
CA MET A 66 7.95 4.73 -5.38
C MET A 66 8.67 5.93 -6.03
N GLN A 67 8.87 5.90 -7.35
CA GLN A 67 9.47 7.03 -8.06
C GLN A 67 8.59 8.28 -7.97
N LEU A 68 7.28 8.11 -8.13
CA LEU A 68 6.32 9.20 -8.01
C LEU A 68 6.37 9.81 -6.61
N LEU A 69 6.29 8.98 -5.56
CA LEU A 69 6.42 9.42 -4.16
C LEU A 69 7.70 10.24 -3.94
N LYS A 70 8.83 9.75 -4.46
CA LYS A 70 10.12 10.44 -4.32
C LYS A 70 10.18 11.79 -5.05
N SER A 71 9.45 11.91 -6.16
CA SER A 71 9.43 13.10 -7.02
C SER A 71 8.41 14.15 -6.61
N SER A 72 7.34 13.75 -5.93
CA SER A 72 6.20 14.61 -5.59
C SER A 72 6.36 15.35 -4.27
N THR A 73 7.35 14.98 -3.47
CA THR A 73 7.57 15.49 -2.12
C THR A 73 9.05 15.73 -1.86
N ASP A 74 9.35 16.70 -0.99
CA ASP A 74 10.68 16.84 -0.44
C ASP A 74 11.02 15.60 0.39
N GLU A 75 12.32 15.31 0.57
CA GLU A 75 12.78 14.03 1.14
C GLU A 75 12.14 13.69 2.50
N ASN A 76 11.92 14.70 3.35
CA ASN A 76 11.33 14.51 4.67
C ASN A 76 9.82 14.21 4.58
N ASP A 77 9.10 14.95 3.75
CA ASP A 77 7.65 14.78 3.54
C ASP A 77 7.34 13.43 2.86
N CYS A 78 8.24 12.97 2.00
CA CYS A 78 8.15 11.64 1.37
C CYS A 78 8.14 10.52 2.42
N ASN A 79 9.06 10.58 3.39
CA ASN A 79 9.17 9.55 4.42
C ASN A 79 7.96 9.58 5.37
N GLU A 80 7.45 10.77 5.70
CA GLU A 80 6.23 10.93 6.51
C GLU A 80 4.99 10.39 5.78
N LEU A 81 4.86 10.64 4.48
CA LEU A 81 3.76 10.09 3.68
C LEU A 81 3.82 8.56 3.63
N ILE A 82 5.02 7.98 3.49
CA ILE A 82 5.20 6.52 3.56
C ILE A 82 4.78 5.99 4.94
N ARG A 83 5.20 6.64 6.03
CA ARG A 83 4.81 6.26 7.40
C ARG A 83 3.30 6.32 7.58
N PHE A 84 2.65 7.35 7.04
CA PHE A 84 1.21 7.49 7.05
C PHE A 84 0.52 6.34 6.31
N MET A 85 0.98 6.02 5.09
CA MET A 85 0.44 4.89 4.32
C MET A 85 0.58 3.56 5.07
N ILE A 86 1.72 3.33 5.71
CA ILE A 86 1.96 2.11 6.51
C ILE A 86 1.02 2.05 7.72
N HIS A 87 0.86 3.17 8.44
CA HIS A 87 -0.05 3.22 9.58
C HIS A 87 -1.48 2.96 9.14
N PHE A 88 -1.94 3.68 8.12
CA PHE A 88 -3.28 3.51 7.55
C PHE A 88 -3.55 2.06 7.13
N ASP A 89 -2.57 1.41 6.51
CA ASP A 89 -2.66 0.01 6.09
C ASP A 89 -2.80 -0.98 7.27
N SER A 90 -2.27 -0.59 8.43
CA SER A 90 -2.32 -1.37 9.67
C SER A 90 -3.51 -1.05 10.56
N MET A 91 -4.27 0.00 10.27
CA MET A 91 -5.40 0.42 11.10
C MET A 91 -6.58 -0.53 10.92
N ASP A 92 -7.03 -1.10 12.04
CA ASP A 92 -8.33 -1.76 12.11
C ASP A 92 -9.43 -0.68 12.26
N ILE A 93 -10.38 -0.66 11.31
CA ILE A 93 -11.53 0.24 11.35
C ILE A 93 -12.38 0.02 12.62
N GLY A 94 -12.40 -1.21 13.16
CA GLY A 94 -13.06 -1.52 14.44
C GLY A 94 -12.40 -0.83 15.64
N GLU A 95 -11.07 -0.75 15.66
CA GLU A 95 -10.33 -0.02 16.71
C GLU A 95 -10.55 1.50 16.58
N ILE A 96 -10.58 2.03 15.36
CA ILE A 96 -10.85 3.47 15.11
C ILE A 96 -12.25 3.85 15.64
N GLN A 97 -13.27 3.03 15.35
CA GLN A 97 -14.62 3.27 15.84
C GLN A 97 -14.68 3.27 17.37
N THR A 98 -13.91 2.40 18.02
CA THR A 98 -13.81 2.33 19.48
C THR A 98 -13.17 3.59 20.07
N MET A 99 -12.11 4.10 19.45
CA MET A 99 -11.44 5.35 19.87
C MET A 99 -12.32 6.60 19.69
N LEU A 100 -13.13 6.65 18.63
CA LEU A 100 -14.03 7.78 18.34
C LEU A 100 -15.34 7.75 19.13
N SER A 101 -15.71 6.59 19.68
CA SER A 101 -16.91 6.41 20.51
C SER A 101 -16.64 6.57 22.01
N SER A 102 -15.40 6.92 22.38
CA SER A 102 -14.93 7.17 23.76
C SER A 102 -14.79 8.66 24.03
#